data_AF-A0A1S1NCZ7-F1
#
_entry.id   AF-A0A1S1NCZ7-F1
#
_cell.length_a   1.000
_cell.length_b   1.000
_cell.length_c   1.000
_cell.angle_alpha   90.00
_cell.angle_beta   90.00
_cell.angle_gamma   90.00
#
_symmetry.space_group_name_H-M   'P 1'
#
loop_
_entity.id
_entity.type
_entity.pdbx_description
1 polymer ?
#
loop_
_entity_poly.entity_id
_entity_poly.type
_entity_poly.pdbx_seq_one_letter_code
_entity_poly.pdbx_strand_id
1 'polypeptide(L)'
;MYRLLLVLTITLGFKTYALPNYSELMQLQQVLKNDIEQKNSEKSIKLNDIHTLFAPSQGTHIVTYFTINDNVEYPAEVLQKLNQHPDFSDLKNQLKILSHQLFSLEKKQKMEHVRLSETQSEQMVQDLMLANQQKLELAHKYNTLKTSLARVYLRERLVSSLKTTVAELLCDPARFKVISDNTHDSVAITVNTWPDTKNGKLSSLVWVVAGNVIEQCQSTAKEVQFLLNQVTEVHL
;
A
#
# COMPACT_ATOMS: atom_id res chain seq x y z
N MET A 1 16.36 -14.05 15.05
CA MET A 1 15.65 -14.37 13.79
C MET A 1 16.05 -13.48 12.60
N TYR A 2 17.11 -12.67 12.72
CA TYR A 2 17.69 -11.84 11.64
C TYR A 2 18.53 -12.62 10.60
N ARG A 3 18.73 -13.93 10.82
CA ARG A 3 19.61 -14.77 9.98
C ARG A 3 18.97 -15.24 8.67
N LEU A 4 17.64 -15.30 8.55
CA LEU A 4 17.00 -15.77 7.32
C LEU A 4 16.88 -14.68 6.23
N LEU A 5 16.72 -13.41 6.64
CA LEU A 5 16.67 -12.25 5.73
C LEU A 5 18.01 -12.00 5.01
N LEU A 6 19.13 -12.48 5.59
CA LEU A 6 20.47 -12.26 5.06
C LEU A 6 20.91 -13.33 4.05
N VAL A 7 20.22 -14.48 3.99
CA VAL A 7 20.67 -15.66 3.22
C VAL A 7 20.13 -15.66 1.78
N LEU A 8 19.00 -15.00 1.52
CA LEU A 8 18.37 -14.96 0.19
C LEU A 8 19.02 -13.96 -0.79
N THR A 9 19.82 -13.02 -0.28
CA THR A 9 20.52 -12.00 -1.09
C THR A 9 21.93 -12.40 -1.53
N ILE A 10 22.42 -13.58 -1.10
CA ILE A 10 23.80 -14.05 -1.36
C ILE A 10 24.00 -14.60 -2.79
N THR A 11 22.95 -15.02 -3.49
CA THR A 11 23.09 -15.73 -4.78
C THR A 11 23.29 -14.84 -6.02
N LEU A 12 23.22 -13.50 -5.91
CA LEU A 12 23.30 -12.60 -7.08
C LEU A 12 24.58 -11.76 -7.19
N GLY A 13 25.62 -12.02 -6.39
CA GLY A 13 26.98 -11.56 -6.70
C GLY A 13 27.19 -10.04 -6.78
N PHE A 14 26.40 -9.24 -6.08
CA PHE A 14 26.61 -7.79 -5.99
C PHE A 14 27.86 -7.49 -5.14
N LYS A 15 28.77 -6.66 -5.68
CA LYS A 15 29.88 -6.06 -4.92
C LYS A 15 29.63 -4.55 -4.85
N THR A 16 29.77 -3.97 -3.66
CA THR A 16 29.57 -2.53 -3.44
C THR A 16 30.57 -2.01 -2.41
N TYR A 17 31.30 -0.94 -2.74
CA TYR A 17 32.02 -0.11 -1.75
C TYR A 17 32.10 1.36 -2.18
N ALA A 18 31.35 2.19 -1.47
CA ALA A 18 31.87 3.29 -0.66
C ALA A 18 30.85 3.46 0.46
N LEU A 19 31.27 3.30 1.71
CA LEU A 19 30.41 3.46 2.88
C LEU A 19 30.03 4.93 2.98
N PRO A 20 28.74 5.32 2.92
CA PRO A 20 28.34 6.59 3.50
C PRO A 20 28.68 6.50 4.99
N ASN A 21 29.24 7.56 5.54
CA ASN A 21 29.52 7.58 6.97
C ASN A 21 28.20 7.36 7.74
N TYR A 22 28.27 6.77 8.93
CA TYR A 22 27.06 6.52 9.75
C TYR A 22 26.20 7.79 9.90
N SER A 23 26.82 8.96 10.02
CA SER A 23 26.15 10.26 10.05
C SER A 23 25.37 10.58 8.77
N GLU A 24 25.89 10.21 7.60
CA GLU A 24 25.25 10.43 6.29
C GLU A 24 24.05 9.49 6.11
N LEU A 25 24.15 8.24 6.58
CA LEU A 25 23.02 7.29 6.61
C LEU A 25 21.89 7.76 7.52
N MET A 26 22.24 8.30 8.70
CA MET A 26 21.26 8.85 9.65
C MET A 26 20.60 10.12 9.11
N GLN A 27 21.36 10.99 8.44
CA GLN A 27 20.84 12.18 7.78
C GLN A 27 19.90 11.78 6.64
N LEU A 28 20.30 10.82 5.81
CA LEU A 28 19.47 10.26 4.74
C LEU A 28 18.15 9.70 5.29
N GLN A 29 18.19 8.95 6.39
CA GLN A 29 17.00 8.42 7.05
C GLN A 29 16.04 9.54 7.51
N GLN A 30 16.56 10.59 8.13
CA GLN A 30 15.74 11.74 8.59
C GLN A 30 15.13 12.50 7.42
N VAL A 31 15.92 12.74 6.37
CA VAL A 31 15.48 13.44 5.18
C VAL A 31 14.37 12.65 4.47
N LEU A 32 14.56 11.35 4.27
CA LEU A 32 13.53 10.47 3.72
C LEU A 32 12.28 10.47 4.57
N LYS A 33 12.42 10.32 5.89
CA LYS A 33 11.27 10.34 6.81
C LYS A 33 10.46 11.62 6.66
N ASN A 34 11.12 12.78 6.68
CA ASN A 34 10.44 14.08 6.57
C ASN A 34 9.74 14.25 5.21
N ASP A 35 10.41 13.92 4.11
CA ASP A 35 9.81 14.04 2.77
C ASP A 35 8.62 13.09 2.59
N ILE A 36 8.73 11.86 3.10
CA ILE A 36 7.68 10.85 3.00
C ILE A 36 6.50 11.25 3.88
N GLU A 37 6.73 11.74 5.10
CA GLU A 37 5.66 12.24 5.99
C GLU A 37 4.98 13.48 5.41
N GLN A 38 5.75 14.40 4.81
CA GLN A 38 5.20 15.60 4.18
C GLN A 38 4.35 15.26 2.94
N LYS A 39 4.83 14.35 2.08
CA LYS A 39 4.09 13.90 0.90
C LYS A 39 2.93 12.98 1.24
N ASN A 40 3.01 12.23 2.33
CA ASN A 40 1.94 11.39 2.87
C ASN A 40 1.29 12.04 4.10
N SER A 41 0.77 13.26 3.94
CA SER A 41 -0.07 13.94 4.95
C SER A 41 -1.44 13.29 5.16
N GLU A 42 -1.66 12.09 4.61
CA GLU A 42 -2.93 11.38 4.66
C GLU A 42 -3.17 10.80 6.05
N LYS A 43 -4.30 11.18 6.66
CA LYS A 43 -4.72 10.66 7.97
C LYS A 43 -4.94 9.13 7.98
N SER A 44 -5.14 8.52 6.82
CA SER A 44 -5.38 7.07 6.66
C SER A 44 -4.11 6.22 6.72
N ILE A 45 -2.92 6.79 6.47
CA ILE A 45 -1.64 6.09 6.52
C ILE A 45 -0.74 6.79 7.54
N LYS A 46 -0.30 6.05 8.55
CA LYS A 46 0.71 6.55 9.49
C LYS A 46 2.03 5.84 9.22
N LEU A 47 3.03 6.60 8.81
CA LEU A 47 4.40 6.12 8.81
C LEU A 47 4.88 6.03 10.27
N ASN A 48 5.32 4.84 10.69
CA ASN A 48 5.77 4.59 12.07
C ASN A 48 7.28 4.77 12.18
N ASP A 49 8.03 4.20 11.23
CA ASP A 49 9.49 4.28 11.24
C ASP A 49 10.10 4.10 9.85
N ILE A 50 11.31 4.62 9.69
CA ILE A 50 12.20 4.34 8.55
C ILE A 50 13.57 4.02 9.11
N HIS A 51 14.18 2.94 8.66
CA HIS A 51 15.56 2.59 8.96
C HIS A 51 16.38 2.52 7.69
N THR A 52 17.52 3.19 7.69
CA THR A 52 18.53 3.00 6.66
C THR A 52 19.58 2.05 7.18
N LEU A 53 19.68 0.86 6.60
CA LEU A 53 20.65 -0.16 6.97
C LEU A 53 21.71 -0.26 5.88
N PHE A 54 22.98 -0.31 6.26
CA PHE A 54 24.06 -0.60 5.33
C PHE A 54 24.54 -2.04 5.51
N ALA A 55 24.61 -2.77 4.40
CA ALA A 55 25.17 -4.10 4.35
C ALA A 55 26.38 -4.10 3.37
N PRO A 56 27.61 -4.38 3.83
CA PRO A 56 28.83 -4.24 3.02
C PRO A 56 28.83 -4.95 1.66
N SER A 57 28.10 -6.05 1.52
CA SER A 57 27.99 -6.81 0.27
C SER A 57 26.65 -6.62 -0.46
N GLN A 58 25.73 -5.80 0.07
CA GLN A 58 24.35 -5.69 -0.41
C GLN A 58 23.92 -4.22 -0.63
N GLY A 59 24.70 -3.25 -0.17
CA GLY A 59 24.43 -1.83 -0.35
C GLY A 59 23.59 -1.20 0.77
N THR A 60 22.91 -0.10 0.43
CA THR A 60 22.12 0.71 1.36
C THR A 60 20.63 0.39 1.27
N HIS A 61 20.07 -0.24 2.30
CA HIS A 61 18.68 -0.67 2.39
C HIS A 61 17.82 0.37 3.14
N ILE A 62 16.69 0.80 2.54
CA ILE A 62 15.73 1.72 3.19
C ILE A 62 14.48 0.94 3.59
N VAL A 63 14.40 0.58 4.87
CA VAL A 63 13.31 -0.21 5.45
C VAL A 63 12.25 0.74 6.01
N THR A 64 10.98 0.56 5.65
CA THR A 64 9.89 1.45 6.10
C THR A 64 8.77 0.69 6.79
N TYR A 65 8.20 1.25 7.85
CA TYR A 65 7.07 0.68 8.57
C TYR A 65 5.93 1.66 8.59
N PHE A 66 4.72 1.20 8.29
CA PHE A 66 3.52 2.02 8.33
C PHE A 66 2.35 1.23 8.91
N THR A 67 1.32 1.94 9.33
CA THR A 67 0.03 1.38 9.74
C THR A 67 -1.07 2.08 8.97
N ILE A 68 -2.11 1.34 8.61
CA ILE A 68 -3.30 1.89 7.97
C ILE A 68 -4.41 2.04 9.03
N ASN A 69 -4.99 3.22 9.12
CA ASN A 69 -6.11 3.48 10.01
C ASN A 69 -7.43 3.34 9.25
N ASP A 70 -8.18 2.26 9.51
CA ASP A 70 -9.46 2.00 8.85
C ASP A 70 -10.60 2.90 9.35
N ASN A 71 -10.39 3.62 10.45
CA ASN A 71 -11.40 4.49 11.06
C ASN A 71 -11.40 5.90 10.46
N VAL A 72 -10.67 6.11 9.36
CA VAL A 72 -10.57 7.40 8.67
C VAL A 72 -11.14 7.24 7.26
N GLU A 73 -11.70 8.33 6.75
CA GLU A 73 -12.17 8.38 5.37
C GLU A 73 -11.02 8.15 4.39
N TYR A 74 -11.23 7.24 3.42
CA TYR A 74 -10.24 6.92 2.42
C TYR A 74 -10.13 8.04 1.37
N PRO A 75 -8.93 8.28 0.81
CA PRO A 75 -8.73 9.25 -0.26
C PRO A 75 -9.60 8.96 -1.49
N ALA A 76 -9.97 10.01 -2.23
CA ALA A 76 -10.85 9.90 -3.40
C ALA A 76 -10.35 8.91 -4.47
N GLU A 77 -9.04 8.88 -4.73
CA GLU A 77 -8.42 7.95 -5.68
C GLU A 77 -8.60 6.47 -5.27
N VAL A 78 -8.51 6.19 -3.97
CA VAL A 78 -8.74 4.85 -3.41
C VAL A 78 -10.22 4.48 -3.56
N LEU A 79 -11.13 5.41 -3.28
CA LEU A 79 -12.56 5.22 -3.49
C LEU A 79 -12.88 4.97 -4.98
N GLN A 80 -12.21 5.65 -5.91
CA GLN A 80 -12.37 5.42 -7.34
C GLN A 80 -11.92 4.02 -7.74
N LYS A 81 -10.72 3.60 -7.33
CA LYS A 81 -10.22 2.23 -7.59
C LYS A 81 -11.13 1.16 -6.99
N LEU A 82 -11.62 1.36 -5.76
CA LEU A 82 -12.60 0.46 -5.14
C LEU A 82 -13.85 0.28 -6.01
N ASN A 83 -14.44 1.37 -6.49
CA ASN A 83 -15.65 1.31 -7.32
C ASN A 83 -15.41 0.65 -8.69
N GLN A 84 -14.17 0.57 -9.16
CA GLN A 84 -13.78 -0.13 -10.39
C GLN A 84 -13.55 -1.63 -10.17
N HIS A 85 -13.38 -2.07 -8.92
CA HIS A 85 -13.19 -3.49 -8.62
C HIS A 85 -14.50 -4.26 -8.85
N PRO A 86 -14.51 -5.31 -9.69
CA PRO A 86 -15.73 -6.00 -10.11
C PRO A 86 -16.50 -6.55 -8.92
N ASP A 87 -15.85 -7.33 -8.05
CA ASP A 87 -16.52 -7.92 -6.88
C ASP A 87 -17.10 -6.86 -5.92
N PHE A 88 -16.44 -5.70 -5.80
CA PHE A 88 -16.90 -4.62 -4.93
C PHE A 88 -18.11 -3.91 -5.53
N SER A 89 -18.07 -3.66 -6.84
CA SER A 89 -19.19 -3.12 -7.61
C SER A 89 -20.41 -4.05 -7.56
N ASP A 90 -20.20 -5.36 -7.71
CA ASP A 90 -21.26 -6.36 -7.64
C ASP A 90 -21.89 -6.44 -6.25
N LEU A 91 -21.08 -6.47 -5.19
CA LEU A 91 -21.58 -6.40 -3.80
C LEU A 91 -22.37 -5.12 -3.53
N LYS A 92 -21.90 -3.98 -4.05
CA LYS A 92 -22.60 -2.70 -3.94
C LYS A 92 -23.95 -2.73 -4.67
N ASN A 93 -24.01 -3.35 -5.84
CA ASN A 93 -25.25 -3.52 -6.61
C ASN A 93 -26.21 -4.48 -5.90
N GLN A 94 -25.73 -5.60 -5.37
CA GLN A 94 -26.55 -6.55 -4.59
C GLN A 94 -27.16 -5.86 -3.36
N LEU A 95 -26.37 -5.09 -2.61
CA LEU A 95 -26.87 -4.30 -1.48
C LEU A 95 -27.93 -3.27 -1.88
N LYS A 96 -27.74 -2.61 -3.04
CA LYS A 96 -28.73 -1.67 -3.58
C LYS A 96 -30.04 -2.37 -3.92
N ILE A 97 -29.98 -3.50 -4.64
CA ILE A 97 -31.15 -4.30 -5.00
C ILE A 97 -31.89 -4.76 -3.73
N LEU A 98 -31.17 -5.32 -2.76
CA LEU A 98 -31.76 -5.81 -1.51
C LEU A 98 -32.37 -4.68 -0.68
N SER A 99 -31.75 -3.49 -0.67
CA SER A 99 -32.32 -2.32 -0.01
C SER A 99 -33.64 -1.87 -0.65
N HIS A 100 -33.75 -1.93 -1.97
CA HIS A 100 -35.01 -1.67 -2.68
C HIS A 100 -36.07 -2.74 -2.43
N GLN A 101 -35.68 -4.02 -2.32
CA GLN A 101 -36.58 -5.12 -1.96
C GLN A 101 -37.13 -4.93 -0.54
N LEU A 102 -36.26 -4.65 0.44
CA LEU A 102 -36.67 -4.37 1.82
C LEU A 102 -37.62 -3.17 1.89
N PHE A 103 -37.30 -2.06 1.22
CA PHE A 103 -38.19 -0.91 1.17
C PHE A 103 -39.57 -1.26 0.60
N SER A 104 -39.62 -2.06 -0.47
CA SER A 104 -40.88 -2.51 -1.07
C SER A 104 -41.68 -3.40 -0.11
N LEU A 105 -41.03 -4.34 0.57
CA LEU A 105 -41.66 -5.24 1.54
C LEU A 105 -42.19 -4.47 2.77
N GLU A 106 -41.39 -3.55 3.32
CA GLU A 106 -41.80 -2.69 4.44
C GLU A 106 -42.98 -1.79 4.07
N LYS A 107 -42.97 -1.24 2.85
CA LYS A 107 -44.09 -0.44 2.34
C LYS A 107 -45.34 -1.29 2.18
N LYS A 108 -45.24 -2.51 1.63
CA LYS A 108 -46.36 -3.44 1.49
C LYS A 108 -46.93 -3.81 2.86
N GLN A 109 -46.07 -4.13 3.83
CA GLN A 109 -46.49 -4.39 5.20
C GLN A 109 -47.29 -3.23 5.79
N LYS A 110 -46.81 -1.99 5.65
CA LYS A 110 -47.50 -0.80 6.17
C LYS A 110 -48.85 -0.53 5.50
N MET A 111 -48.96 -0.78 4.19
CA MET A 111 -50.20 -0.49 3.43
C MET A 111 -51.24 -1.61 3.54
N GLU A 112 -50.82 -2.87 3.67
CA GLU A 112 -51.69 -4.04 3.54
C GLU A 112 -51.90 -4.81 4.86
N HIS A 113 -51.26 -4.42 5.97
CA HIS A 113 -51.37 -5.09 7.27
C HIS A 113 -52.82 -5.42 7.71
N VAL A 114 -53.79 -4.57 7.36
CA VAL A 114 -55.21 -4.77 7.74
C VAL A 114 -55.98 -5.66 6.75
N ARG A 115 -55.42 -5.93 5.56
CA ARG A 115 -56.06 -6.68 4.47
C ARG A 115 -55.43 -8.05 4.19
N LEU A 116 -54.27 -8.33 4.78
CA LEU A 116 -53.58 -9.60 4.62
C LEU A 116 -54.24 -10.67 5.48
N SER A 117 -54.38 -11.87 4.92
CA SER A 117 -54.69 -13.05 5.72
C SER A 117 -53.55 -13.36 6.70
N GLU A 118 -53.86 -14.09 7.77
CA GLU A 118 -52.88 -14.48 8.80
C GLU A 118 -51.65 -15.18 8.17
N THR A 119 -51.88 -16.10 7.24
CA THR A 119 -50.82 -16.82 6.51
C THR A 119 -49.97 -15.90 5.63
N GLN A 120 -50.57 -14.89 5.00
CA GLN A 120 -49.82 -13.90 4.20
C GLN A 120 -49.03 -12.94 5.08
N SER A 121 -49.55 -12.62 6.27
CA SER A 121 -48.84 -11.82 7.27
C SER A 121 -47.60 -12.57 7.78
N GLU A 122 -47.75 -13.84 8.13
CA GLU A 122 -46.64 -14.71 8.57
C GLU A 122 -45.56 -14.85 7.50
N GLN A 123 -45.93 -15.11 6.25
CA GLN A 123 -44.98 -15.21 5.14
C GLN A 123 -44.21 -13.90 4.95
N MET A 124 -44.88 -12.76 5.01
CA MET A 124 -44.24 -11.45 4.85
C MET A 124 -43.28 -11.12 5.99
N VAL A 125 -43.59 -11.54 7.23
CA VAL A 125 -42.68 -11.43 8.36
C VAL A 125 -41.43 -12.29 8.15
N GLN A 126 -41.60 -13.53 7.66
CA GLN A 126 -40.46 -14.41 7.32
C GLN A 126 -39.59 -13.81 6.20
N ASP A 127 -40.21 -13.30 5.14
CA ASP A 127 -39.50 -12.68 4.02
C ASP A 127 -38.70 -11.45 4.46
N LEU A 128 -39.29 -10.60 5.32
CA LEU A 128 -38.60 -9.45 5.92
C LEU A 128 -37.44 -9.88 6.82
N MET A 129 -37.61 -10.94 7.61
CA MET A 129 -36.55 -11.47 8.48
C MET A 129 -35.38 -11.99 7.63
N LEU A 130 -35.67 -12.79 6.60
CA LEU A 130 -34.66 -13.33 5.67
C LEU A 130 -33.93 -12.22 4.91
N ALA A 131 -34.66 -11.24 4.38
CA ALA A 131 -34.06 -10.11 3.67
C ALA A 131 -33.18 -9.24 4.59
N ASN A 132 -33.57 -9.05 5.85
CA ASN A 132 -32.75 -8.35 6.83
C ASN A 132 -31.48 -9.14 7.20
N GLN A 133 -31.59 -10.47 7.35
CA GLN A 133 -30.41 -11.32 7.58
C GLN A 133 -29.44 -11.24 6.40
N GLN A 134 -29.93 -11.37 5.17
CA GLN A 134 -29.12 -11.22 3.96
C GLN A 134 -28.45 -9.85 3.88
N LYS A 135 -29.13 -8.79 4.32
CA LYS A 135 -28.57 -7.43 4.35
C LYS A 135 -27.42 -7.32 5.33
N LEU A 136 -27.53 -7.92 6.52
CA LEU A 136 -26.45 -7.94 7.51
C LEU A 136 -25.23 -8.71 6.98
N GLU A 137 -25.45 -9.87 6.36
CA GLU A 137 -24.38 -10.68 5.78
C GLU A 137 -23.68 -9.98 4.62
N LEU A 138 -24.44 -9.38 3.68
CA LEU A 138 -23.88 -8.62 2.57
C LEU A 138 -23.18 -7.34 3.05
N ALA A 139 -23.71 -6.65 4.07
CA ALA A 139 -23.06 -5.47 4.65
C ALA A 139 -21.72 -5.83 5.30
N HIS A 140 -21.65 -6.98 5.99
CA HIS A 140 -20.41 -7.49 6.54
C HIS A 140 -19.38 -7.83 5.44
N LYS A 141 -19.80 -8.55 4.39
CA LYS A 141 -18.94 -8.85 3.23
C LYS A 141 -18.47 -7.58 2.53
N TYR A 142 -19.36 -6.62 2.34
CA TYR A 142 -19.04 -5.33 1.73
C TYR A 142 -18.00 -4.57 2.53
N ASN A 143 -18.20 -4.42 3.85
CA ASN A 143 -17.24 -3.72 4.71
C ASN A 143 -15.89 -4.44 4.75
N THR A 144 -15.88 -5.77 4.85
CA THR A 144 -14.66 -6.58 4.83
C THR A 144 -13.89 -6.39 3.53
N LEU A 145 -14.57 -6.47 2.39
CA LEU A 145 -13.95 -6.29 1.08
C LEU A 145 -13.49 -4.84 0.88
N LYS A 146 -14.30 -3.86 1.30
CA LYS A 146 -13.95 -2.43 1.27
C LYS A 146 -12.62 -2.18 1.99
N THR A 147 -12.52 -2.63 3.24
CA THR A 147 -11.32 -2.44 4.06
C THR A 147 -10.13 -3.18 3.48
N SER A 148 -10.31 -4.43 3.04
CA SER A 148 -9.25 -5.23 2.43
C SER A 148 -8.67 -4.56 1.18
N LEU A 149 -9.53 -4.17 0.23
CA LEU A 149 -9.10 -3.52 -1.01
C LEU A 149 -8.53 -2.12 -0.77
N ALA A 150 -9.15 -1.34 0.12
CA ALA A 150 -8.66 0.00 0.47
C ALA A 150 -7.21 -0.07 0.98
N ARG A 151 -6.91 -1.04 1.85
CA ARG A 151 -5.56 -1.26 2.35
C ARG A 151 -4.57 -1.63 1.26
N VAL A 152 -4.96 -2.47 0.30
CA VAL A 152 -4.12 -2.81 -0.86
C VAL A 152 -3.78 -1.55 -1.65
N TYR A 153 -4.77 -0.73 -2.00
CA TYR A 153 -4.55 0.48 -2.80
C TYR A 153 -3.78 1.58 -2.05
N LEU A 154 -4.00 1.72 -0.74
CA LEU A 154 -3.22 2.62 0.11
C LEU A 154 -1.75 2.18 0.16
N ARG A 155 -1.49 0.87 0.27
CA ARG A 155 -0.14 0.33 0.21
C ARG A 155 0.53 0.56 -1.14
N GLU A 156 -0.16 0.27 -2.25
CA GLU A 156 0.36 0.55 -3.59
C GLU A 156 0.77 2.02 -3.74
N ARG A 157 -0.08 2.92 -3.25
CA ARG A 157 0.18 4.36 -3.31
C ARG A 157 1.36 4.77 -2.45
N LEU A 158 1.47 4.26 -1.22
CA LEU A 158 2.62 4.52 -0.36
C LEU A 158 3.91 4.01 -1.02
N VAL A 159 3.91 2.78 -1.55
CA VAL A 159 5.06 2.20 -2.25
C VAL A 159 5.45 3.06 -3.45
N SER A 160 4.49 3.52 -4.24
CA SER A 160 4.75 4.44 -5.35
C SER A 160 5.35 5.77 -4.89
N SER A 161 4.78 6.38 -3.84
CA SER A 161 5.29 7.62 -3.24
C SER A 161 6.72 7.45 -2.70
N LEU A 162 7.00 6.33 -2.03
CA LEU A 162 8.34 5.95 -1.57
C LEU A 162 9.30 5.84 -2.75
N LYS A 163 8.91 5.16 -3.82
CA LYS A 163 9.74 4.97 -5.02
C LYS A 163 10.13 6.31 -5.63
N THR A 164 9.16 7.19 -5.84
CA THR A 164 9.38 8.53 -6.40
C THR A 164 10.25 9.39 -5.48
N THR A 165 9.99 9.36 -4.17
CA THR A 165 10.74 10.18 -3.19
C THR A 165 12.19 9.72 -3.07
N VAL A 166 12.43 8.41 -3.06
CA VAL A 166 13.78 7.86 -3.06
C VAL A 166 14.48 8.19 -4.38
N ALA A 167 13.80 8.08 -5.52
CA ALA A 167 14.37 8.43 -6.82
C ALA A 167 14.74 9.93 -6.91
N GLU A 168 13.85 10.84 -6.46
CA GLU A 168 14.13 12.27 -6.36
C GLU A 168 15.37 12.55 -5.51
N LEU A 169 15.46 11.93 -4.35
CA LEU A 169 16.59 12.11 -3.45
C LEU A 169 17.89 11.59 -4.07
N LEU A 170 17.87 10.43 -4.71
CA LEU A 170 19.04 9.88 -5.39
C LEU A 170 19.49 10.75 -6.57
N CYS A 171 18.55 11.39 -7.27
CA CYS A 171 18.85 12.28 -8.39
C CYS A 171 19.31 13.69 -7.95
N ASP A 172 19.18 14.05 -6.67
CA ASP A 172 19.59 15.35 -6.15
C ASP A 172 21.04 15.29 -5.60
N PRO A 173 22.03 15.86 -6.31
CA PRO A 173 23.43 15.83 -5.89
C PRO A 173 23.71 16.65 -4.61
N ALA A 174 22.81 17.57 -4.22
CA ALA A 174 22.93 18.32 -2.98
C ALA A 174 22.48 17.50 -1.76
N ARG A 175 21.61 16.52 -1.96
CA ARG A 175 21.01 15.69 -0.89
C ARG A 175 21.62 14.30 -0.82
N PHE A 176 22.08 13.76 -1.93
CA PHE A 176 22.72 12.46 -2.01
C PHE A 176 23.91 12.51 -2.97
N LYS A 177 25.12 12.33 -2.45
CA LYS A 177 26.32 12.28 -3.27
C LYS A 177 26.72 10.82 -3.48
N VAL A 178 26.72 10.37 -4.73
CA VAL A 178 27.36 9.09 -5.07
C VAL A 178 28.87 9.29 -4.90
N ILE A 179 29.46 8.51 -4.00
CA ILE A 179 30.92 8.40 -3.87
C ILE A 179 31.29 7.14 -4.63
N SER A 180 31.53 7.24 -5.95
CA SER A 180 32.05 6.12 -6.72
C SER A 180 33.14 6.61 -7.66
N ASP A 181 34.31 5.98 -7.60
CA ASP A 181 35.38 6.14 -8.59
C ASP A 181 35.21 5.14 -9.76
N ASN A 182 34.11 4.36 -9.82
CA ASN A 182 33.91 3.27 -10.80
C ASN A 182 32.44 3.11 -11.26
N THR A 183 32.25 3.06 -12.58
CA THR A 183 30.96 3.11 -13.29
C THR A 183 30.11 1.81 -13.28
N HIS A 184 30.42 0.83 -12.43
CA HIS A 184 29.80 -0.51 -12.43
C HIS A 184 29.01 -0.87 -11.16
N ASP A 185 28.91 0.03 -10.18
CA ASP A 185 28.37 -0.30 -8.86
C ASP A 185 26.83 -0.18 -8.80
N SER A 186 26.18 -0.65 -7.72
CA SER A 186 24.71 -0.61 -7.56
C SER A 186 24.27 -0.28 -6.13
N VAL A 187 23.18 0.47 -5.99
CA VAL A 187 22.48 0.75 -4.73
C VAL A 187 21.20 -0.10 -4.68
N ALA A 188 21.09 -0.98 -3.68
CA ALA A 188 19.90 -1.80 -3.47
C ALA A 188 19.01 -1.24 -2.36
N ILE A 189 17.91 -0.62 -2.73
CA ILE A 189 16.89 -0.09 -1.83
C ILE A 189 15.89 -1.19 -1.52
N THR A 190 15.83 -1.65 -0.27
CA THR A 190 14.85 -2.66 0.15
C THR A 190 13.71 -2.06 0.95
N VAL A 191 12.57 -1.83 0.31
CA VAL A 191 11.34 -1.42 0.97
C VAL A 191 10.62 -2.65 1.52
N ASN A 192 10.92 -2.98 2.77
CA ASN A 192 10.11 -3.96 3.50
C ASN A 192 8.79 -3.32 3.87
N THR A 193 7.69 -4.02 3.63
CA THR A 193 6.38 -3.59 4.10
C THR A 193 5.78 -4.74 4.91
N TRP A 194 5.67 -4.54 6.22
CA TRP A 194 5.00 -5.52 7.07
C TRP A 194 3.49 -5.48 6.82
N PRO A 195 2.84 -6.64 6.67
CA PRO A 195 1.39 -6.68 6.72
C PRO A 195 0.90 -6.35 8.12
N ASP A 196 -0.26 -5.69 8.20
CA ASP A 196 -0.93 -5.26 9.43
C ASP A 196 -1.40 -6.41 10.37
N THR A 197 -1.02 -7.67 10.10
CA THR A 197 -1.36 -8.80 10.97
C THR A 197 -0.10 -9.44 11.53
N LYS A 198 -0.13 -9.80 12.82
CA LYS A 198 0.98 -10.52 13.51
C LYS A 198 1.42 -11.81 12.78
N ASN A 199 0.59 -12.33 11.87
CA ASN A 199 0.81 -13.56 11.12
C ASN A 199 0.97 -13.33 9.61
N GLY A 200 0.93 -12.10 9.12
CA GLY A 200 1.06 -11.84 7.70
C GLY A 200 2.51 -12.03 7.26
N LYS A 201 2.69 -12.57 6.04
CA LYS A 201 4.03 -12.65 5.43
C LYS A 201 4.50 -11.25 5.09
N LEU A 202 5.69 -10.89 5.60
CA LEU A 202 6.47 -9.74 5.11
C LEU A 202 6.41 -9.75 3.57
N SER A 203 6.03 -8.63 2.95
CA SER A 203 6.30 -8.49 1.53
C SER A 203 7.43 -7.48 1.40
N SER A 204 8.55 -7.99 0.91
CA SER A 204 9.75 -7.20 0.71
C SER A 204 9.81 -6.84 -0.76
N LEU A 205 9.80 -5.54 -1.05
CA LEU A 205 10.04 -5.04 -2.38
C LEU A 205 11.48 -4.52 -2.42
N VAL A 206 12.32 -5.16 -3.22
CA VAL A 206 13.71 -4.72 -3.41
C VAL A 206 13.80 -4.02 -4.76
N TRP A 207 14.27 -2.78 -4.74
CA TRP A 207 14.61 -1.97 -5.89
C TRP A 207 16.12 -1.87 -5.99
N VAL A 208 16.69 -2.32 -7.11
CA VAL A 208 18.13 -2.16 -7.37
C VAL A 208 18.32 -1.10 -8.45
N VAL A 209 19.19 -0.13 -8.17
CA VAL A 209 19.55 0.96 -9.09
C VAL A 209 21.05 0.99 -9.24
N ALA A 210 21.56 0.90 -10.46
CA ALA A 210 23.00 0.99 -10.69
C ALA A 210 23.53 2.41 -10.40
N GLY A 211 24.72 2.52 -9.81
CA GLY A 211 25.37 3.78 -9.45
C GLY A 211 25.58 4.69 -10.66
N ASN A 212 25.92 4.12 -11.82
CA ASN A 212 26.02 4.87 -13.07
C ASN A 212 24.67 5.48 -13.54
N VAL A 213 23.53 4.85 -13.22
CA VAL A 213 22.19 5.40 -13.50
C VAL A 213 21.91 6.58 -12.58
N ILE A 214 22.34 6.51 -11.32
CA ILE A 214 22.24 7.61 -10.36
C ILE A 214 23.12 8.79 -10.81
N GLU A 215 24.38 8.53 -11.13
CA GLU A 215 25.31 9.54 -11.65
C GLU A 215 24.77 10.20 -12.93
N GLN A 216 24.18 9.43 -13.85
CA GLN A 216 23.51 9.98 -15.01
C GLN A 216 22.31 10.85 -14.62
N CYS A 217 21.50 10.45 -13.65
CA CYS A 217 20.38 11.28 -13.19
C CYS A 217 20.87 12.63 -12.63
N GLN A 218 21.93 12.61 -11.81
CA GLN A 218 22.51 13.79 -11.16
C GLN A 218 23.22 14.73 -12.15
N SER A 219 23.88 14.18 -13.18
CA SER A 219 24.75 14.94 -14.10
C SER A 219 24.04 15.55 -15.31
N THR A 220 22.88 15.04 -15.74
CA THR A 220 22.31 15.39 -17.05
C THR A 220 20.98 16.14 -17.02
N ALA A 221 20.56 16.69 -15.87
CA ALA A 221 19.19 17.22 -15.71
C ALA A 221 18.11 16.21 -16.15
N LYS A 222 18.45 14.92 -16.15
CA LYS A 222 17.52 13.84 -16.47
C LYS A 222 16.49 13.77 -15.36
N GLU A 223 15.23 13.64 -15.76
CA GLU A 223 14.11 13.61 -14.83
C GLU A 223 14.14 12.33 -13.99
N VAL A 224 13.59 12.42 -12.78
CA VAL A 224 13.34 11.31 -11.84
C VAL A 224 12.77 10.07 -12.55
N GLN A 225 11.96 10.28 -13.60
CA GLN A 225 11.37 9.24 -14.41
C GLN A 225 12.40 8.34 -15.10
N PHE A 226 13.57 8.88 -15.49
CA PHE A 226 14.66 8.08 -16.06
C PHE A 226 15.16 7.03 -15.07
N LEU A 227 15.40 7.43 -13.81
CA LEU A 227 15.82 6.50 -12.75
C LEU A 227 14.73 5.47 -12.48
N LEU A 228 13.47 5.90 -12.35
CA LEU A 228 12.33 5.02 -12.09
C LEU A 228 12.15 3.91 -13.14
N ASN A 229 12.44 4.22 -14.41
CA ASN A 229 12.35 3.27 -15.53
C ASN A 229 13.52 2.26 -15.56
N GLN A 230 14.60 2.51 -14.81
CA GLN A 230 15.78 1.65 -14.72
C GLN A 230 15.82 0.84 -13.41
N VAL A 231 14.81 0.99 -12.54
CA VAL A 231 14.68 0.21 -11.32
C VAL A 231 14.34 -1.24 -11.67
N THR A 232 15.16 -2.18 -11.20
CA THR A 232 14.78 -3.60 -11.20
C THR A 232 13.99 -3.91 -9.94
N GLU A 233 12.77 -4.41 -10.09
CA GLU A 233 11.90 -4.80 -8.98
C GLU A 233 11.99 -6.30 -8.71
N VAL A 234 12.30 -6.68 -7.47
CA VAL A 234 12.30 -8.07 -7.01
C VAL A 234 11.27 -8.21 -5.89
N HIS A 235 10.30 -9.10 -6.07
CA HIS A 235 9.31 -9.45 -5.05
C HIS A 235 9.82 -10.64 -4.24
N LEU A 236 9.96 -10.44 -2.92
CA LEU A 236 10.37 -11.46 -1.94
C LEU A 236 9.26 -11.73 -0.92
#